data_AF-A0A7X0KS48-F1
#
_entry.id   AF-A0A7X0KS48-F1
#
_cell.length_a   1.000
_cell.length_b   1.000
_cell.length_c   1.000
_cell.angle_alpha   90.00
_cell.angle_beta   90.00
_cell.angle_gamma   90.00
#
_symmetry.space_group_name_H-M   'P 1'
#
loop_
_entity.id
_entity.type
_entity.pdbx_description
1 polymer ?
#
loop_
_entity_poly.entity_id
_entity_poly.type
_entity_poly.pdbx_seq_one_letter_code
_entity_poly.pdbx_strand_id
1 'polypeptide(L)'
;MSSALLEEALSELMLGFLLPNPSSSDSLFDGPTSPFGSFSSKIDGSFRLGLISHQFCRDLHLIRKIRNDVAHRPKGFTFEEPSAKARVLALTQSHGIFSRSPKWLEKRGEPSLQEQFLEAATWMIFFLAAERARVKGIQPRGLEFGYKASIDHDSGLPPGAT
;
A
#
# COMPACT_ATOMS: atom_id res chain seq x y z
N MET A 1 2.45 9.39 -13.35
CA MET A 1 1.50 8.31 -13.72
C MET A 1 1.69 7.08 -12.84
N SER A 2 2.87 6.47 -12.81
CA SER A 2 3.14 5.25 -12.00
C SER A 2 2.79 5.37 -10.51
N SER A 3 3.05 6.53 -9.88
CA SER A 3 2.74 6.74 -8.46
C SER A 3 1.23 6.80 -8.15
N ALA A 4 0.41 7.26 -9.08
CA ALA A 4 -1.05 7.31 -8.90
C ALA A 4 -1.63 5.89 -8.99
N LEU A 5 -1.14 5.09 -9.95
CA LEU A 5 -1.52 3.68 -10.09
C LEU A 5 -1.12 2.85 -8.86
N LEU A 6 0.06 3.11 -8.27
CA LEU A 6 0.46 2.47 -7.00
C LEU A 6 -0.47 2.85 -5.85
N GLU A 7 -0.86 4.12 -5.76
CA GLU A 7 -1.76 4.59 -4.73
C GLU A 7 -3.16 3.96 -4.88
N GLU A 8 -3.66 3.86 -6.11
CA GLU A 8 -4.93 3.20 -6.45
C GLU A 8 -4.88 1.70 -6.13
N ALA A 9 -3.88 0.97 -6.64
CA ALA A 9 -3.71 -0.46 -6.38
C ALA A 9 -3.57 -0.79 -4.88
N LEU A 10 -2.92 0.10 -4.12
CA LEU A 10 -2.82 -0.04 -2.67
C LEU A 10 -4.18 0.19 -1.98
N SER A 11 -4.95 1.18 -2.46
CA SER A 11 -6.32 1.44 -1.97
C SER A 11 -7.22 0.23 -2.23
N GLU A 12 -7.16 -0.33 -3.43
CA GLU A 12 -7.91 -1.54 -3.79
C GLU A 12 -7.53 -2.73 -2.90
N LEU A 13 -6.24 -2.95 -2.65
CA LEU A 13 -5.75 -4.01 -1.76
C LEU A 13 -6.32 -3.86 -0.35
N MET A 14 -6.29 -2.64 0.20
CA MET A 14 -6.87 -2.35 1.52
C MET A 14 -8.38 -2.61 1.53
N LEU A 15 -9.13 -2.12 0.53
CA LEU A 15 -10.57 -2.33 0.42
C LEU A 15 -10.94 -3.81 0.26
N GLY A 16 -10.09 -4.60 -0.42
CA GLY A 16 -10.26 -6.05 -0.52
C GLY A 16 -10.04 -6.80 0.80
N PHE A 17 -9.31 -6.19 1.74
CA PHE A 17 -9.03 -6.76 3.05
C PHE A 17 -10.03 -6.32 4.13
N LEU A 18 -10.45 -5.06 4.11
CA LEU A 18 -11.35 -4.49 5.12
C LEU A 18 -12.78 -5.05 4.98
N LEU A 19 -13.59 -4.85 6.02
CA LEU A 19 -15.03 -5.14 5.92
C LEU A 19 -15.66 -4.26 4.84
N PRO A 20 -16.63 -4.78 4.07
CA PRO A 20 -17.31 -3.99 3.05
C PRO A 20 -18.04 -2.82 3.71
N ASN A 21 -17.91 -1.64 3.11
CA ASN A 21 -18.66 -0.48 3.51
C ASN A 21 -20.09 -0.57 2.94
N PRO A 22 -21.16 -0.54 3.77
CA PRO A 22 -22.54 -0.55 3.28
C PRO A 22 -22.99 0.79 2.67
N SER A 23 -22.21 1.87 2.86
CA SER A 23 -22.51 3.20 2.35
C SER A 23 -21.93 3.44 0.96
N SER A 24 -22.51 4.39 0.22
CA SER A 24 -21.97 4.88 -1.05
C SER A 24 -20.72 5.75 -0.90
N SER A 25 -20.39 6.17 0.32
CA SER A 25 -19.16 6.90 0.66
C SER A 25 -18.44 6.23 1.81
N ASP A 26 -17.10 6.14 1.71
CA ASP A 26 -16.24 5.54 2.71
C ASP A 26 -15.43 6.60 3.45
N SER A 27 -15.85 6.96 4.66
CA SER A 27 -15.15 7.94 5.50
C SER A 27 -13.69 7.62 5.80
N LEU A 28 -13.24 6.37 5.62
CA LEU A 28 -11.84 5.99 5.79
C LEU A 28 -10.98 6.43 4.60
N PHE A 29 -11.53 6.46 3.38
CA PHE A 29 -10.79 6.74 2.15
C PHE A 29 -11.22 8.04 1.49
N ASP A 30 -12.50 8.39 1.56
CA ASP A 30 -13.11 9.52 0.88
C ASP A 30 -13.01 10.80 1.73
N GLY A 31 -12.45 11.85 1.12
CA GLY A 31 -12.39 13.19 1.67
C GLY A 31 -10.98 13.64 2.09
N PRO A 32 -10.78 14.95 2.26
CA PRO A 32 -9.46 15.54 2.51
C PRO A 32 -8.89 15.24 3.90
N THR A 33 -9.75 14.85 4.84
CA THR A 33 -9.40 14.57 6.25
C THR A 33 -9.54 13.09 6.60
N SER A 34 -9.75 12.22 5.60
CA SER A 34 -9.94 10.79 5.83
C SER A 34 -8.64 10.11 6.29
N PRO A 35 -8.71 9.13 7.20
CA PRO A 35 -7.54 8.41 7.71
C PRO A 35 -6.63 7.85 6.61
N PHE A 36 -7.21 7.29 5.55
CA PHE A 36 -6.51 6.75 4.37
C PHE A 36 -6.67 7.64 3.14
N GLY A 37 -6.86 8.95 3.30
CA GLY A 37 -7.00 9.90 2.19
C GLY A 37 -5.68 10.27 1.51
N SER A 38 -4.54 10.00 2.14
CA SER A 38 -3.21 10.33 1.60
C SER A 38 -2.45 9.07 1.18
N PHE A 39 -1.59 9.20 0.17
CA PHE A 39 -0.71 8.08 -0.21
C PHE A 39 0.16 7.60 0.96
N SER A 40 0.69 8.51 1.79
CA SER A 40 1.45 8.12 2.98
C SER A 40 0.64 7.27 3.95
N SER A 41 -0.58 7.68 4.30
CA SER A 41 -1.39 6.95 5.28
C SER A 41 -1.86 5.60 4.75
N LYS A 42 -2.10 5.46 3.44
CA LYS A 42 -2.34 4.15 2.81
C LYS A 42 -1.13 3.22 2.89
N ILE A 43 0.09 3.74 2.67
CA ILE A 43 1.35 2.97 2.81
C ILE A 43 1.49 2.45 4.24
N ASP A 44 1.39 3.36 5.21
CA ASP A 44 1.53 3.03 6.63
C ASP A 44 0.43 2.08 7.09
N GLY A 45 -0.82 2.34 6.71
CA GLY A 45 -1.97 1.49 7.01
C GLY A 45 -1.80 0.09 6.45
N SER A 46 -1.44 -0.05 5.18
CA SER A 46 -1.22 -1.35 4.54
C SER A 46 -0.13 -2.16 5.24
N PHE A 47 0.97 -1.51 5.64
CA PHE A 47 2.02 -2.17 6.40
C PHE A 47 1.53 -2.62 7.79
N ARG A 48 0.84 -1.73 8.52
CA ARG A 48 0.33 -2.02 9.87
C ARG A 48 -0.77 -3.08 9.88
N LEU A 49 -1.52 -3.22 8.79
CA LEU A 49 -2.50 -4.30 8.57
C LEU A 49 -1.84 -5.63 8.13
N GLY A 50 -0.53 -5.64 7.86
CA GLY A 50 0.19 -6.83 7.42
C GLY A 50 0.00 -7.19 5.94
N LEU A 51 -0.50 -6.25 5.12
CA LEU A 51 -0.76 -6.46 3.69
C LEU A 51 0.49 -6.36 2.84
N ILE A 52 1.50 -5.62 3.32
CA ILE A 52 2.79 -5.44 2.66
C ILE A 52 3.92 -5.59 3.67
N SER A 53 5.10 -5.97 3.20
CA SER A 53 6.29 -6.08 4.06
C SER A 53 6.85 -4.70 4.44
N HIS A 54 7.63 -4.64 5.52
CA HIS A 54 8.38 -3.44 5.91
C HIS A 54 9.27 -2.94 4.75
N GLN A 55 9.88 -3.88 4.04
CA GLN A 55 10.72 -3.60 2.87
C GLN A 55 9.91 -2.92 1.75
N PHE A 56 8.75 -3.47 1.39
CA PHE A 56 7.87 -2.89 0.38
C PHE A 56 7.33 -1.50 0.81
N CYS A 57 6.98 -1.35 2.09
CA CYS A 57 6.56 -0.07 2.69
C CYS A 57 7.62 1.03 2.53
N ARG A 58 8.88 0.72 2.88
CA ARG A 58 10.01 1.64 2.70
C ARG A 58 10.14 2.08 1.23
N ASP A 59 10.05 1.12 0.31
CA ASP A 59 10.22 1.38 -1.12
C ASP A 59 9.07 2.23 -1.68
N LEU A 60 7.83 1.99 -1.27
CA LEU A 60 6.69 2.87 -1.61
C LEU A 60 6.91 4.31 -1.10
N HIS A 61 7.50 4.49 0.08
CA HIS A 61 7.86 5.82 0.57
C HIS A 61 8.98 6.50 -0.24
N LEU A 62 9.94 5.75 -0.79
CA LEU A 62 10.92 6.31 -1.72
C LEU A 62 10.22 6.81 -2.99
N ILE A 63 9.32 6.02 -3.57
CA ILE A 63 8.51 6.41 -4.74
C ILE A 63 7.65 7.64 -4.43
N ARG A 64 6.99 7.68 -3.26
CA ARG A 64 6.21 8.84 -2.80
C ARG A 64 7.07 10.10 -2.73
N LYS A 65 8.28 10.01 -2.17
CA LYS A 65 9.19 11.16 -2.07
C LYS A 65 9.64 11.62 -3.46
N ILE A 66 9.93 10.71 -4.40
CA ILE A 66 10.25 11.05 -5.79
C ILE A 66 9.06 11.78 -6.45
N ARG A 67 7.82 11.29 -6.28
CA ARG A 67 6.60 11.97 -6.77
C ARG A 67 6.49 13.40 -6.24
N ASN A 68 6.75 13.60 -4.95
CA ASN A 68 6.67 14.93 -4.34
C ASN A 68 7.71 15.87 -4.92
N ASP A 69 8.95 15.42 -5.14
CA ASP A 69 9.98 16.23 -5.79
C ASP A 69 9.56 16.65 -7.21
N VAL A 70 8.95 15.74 -7.98
CA VAL A 70 8.38 16.05 -9.32
C VAL A 70 7.29 17.12 -9.22
N ALA A 71 6.35 16.97 -8.27
CA ALA A 71 5.22 17.89 -8.10
C ALA A 71 5.66 19.30 -7.67
N HIS A 72 6.71 19.40 -6.84
CA HIS A 72 7.25 20.69 -6.39
C HIS A 72 8.18 21.36 -7.42
N ARG A 73 8.68 20.62 -8.42
CA ARG A 73 9.64 21.13 -9.43
C ARG A 73 9.32 20.71 -10.87
N PRO A 74 8.10 20.98 -11.39
CA PRO A 74 7.65 20.41 -12.67
C PRO A 74 8.49 20.80 -13.89
N LYS A 75 9.18 21.95 -13.89
CA LYS A 75 10.01 22.42 -15.01
C LYS A 75 11.52 22.15 -14.85
N GLY A 76 11.95 21.59 -13.71
CA GLY A 76 13.37 21.43 -13.39
C GLY A 76 13.72 20.11 -12.71
N PHE A 77 12.76 19.19 -12.61
CA PHE A 77 13.03 17.86 -12.07
C PHE A 77 13.82 17.02 -13.08
N THR A 78 14.92 16.44 -12.63
CA THR A 78 15.63 15.36 -13.31
C THR A 78 15.95 14.26 -12.31
N PHE A 79 15.97 13.01 -12.79
CA PHE A 79 16.37 11.88 -11.97
C PHE A 79 17.85 11.94 -11.55
N GLU A 80 18.67 12.73 -12.25
CA GLU A 80 20.09 12.92 -11.91
C GLU A 80 20.33 13.83 -10.69
N GLU A 81 19.29 14.50 -10.18
CA GLU A 81 19.40 15.26 -8.93
C GLU A 81 19.84 14.35 -7.78
N PRO A 82 20.77 14.79 -6.90
CA PRO A 82 21.34 13.94 -5.86
C PRO A 82 20.30 13.20 -5.02
N SER A 83 19.19 13.86 -4.66
CA SER A 83 18.11 13.26 -3.87
C SER A 83 17.29 12.24 -4.65
N ALA A 84 16.98 12.51 -5.92
CA ALA A 84 16.20 11.60 -6.77
C ALA A 84 17.04 10.37 -7.11
N LYS A 85 18.28 10.58 -7.54
CA LYS A 85 19.25 9.54 -7.84
C LYS A 85 19.46 8.59 -6.68
N ALA A 86 19.74 9.11 -5.48
CA ALA A 86 19.95 8.28 -4.30
C ALA A 86 18.72 7.40 -3.97
N ARG A 87 17.50 7.92 -4.15
CA ARG A 87 16.28 7.14 -3.90
C ARG A 87 16.04 6.08 -4.97
N VAL A 88 16.31 6.36 -6.24
CA VAL A 88 16.21 5.37 -7.32
C VAL A 88 17.22 4.24 -7.10
N LEU A 89 18.48 4.58 -6.82
CA LEU A 89 19.50 3.55 -6.55
C LEU A 89 19.14 2.71 -5.32
N ALA A 90 18.60 3.31 -4.26
CA ALA A 90 18.13 2.58 -3.09
C ALA A 90 16.95 1.64 -3.40
N LEU A 91 16.03 2.04 -4.29
CA LEU A 91 14.97 1.15 -4.79
C LEU A 91 15.58 -0.03 -5.53
N THR A 92 16.46 0.23 -6.50
CA THR A 92 17.08 -0.81 -7.31
C THR A 92 17.90 -1.80 -6.49
N GLN A 93 18.66 -1.32 -5.51
CA GLN A 93 19.40 -2.16 -4.57
C GLN A 93 18.48 -3.02 -3.69
N SER A 94 17.26 -2.55 -3.40
CA SER A 94 16.28 -3.24 -2.57
C SER A 94 15.84 -4.59 -3.16
N HIS A 95 15.54 -4.62 -4.47
CA HIS A 95 15.07 -5.84 -5.15
C HIS A 95 16.15 -6.54 -5.98
N GLY A 96 17.20 -5.82 -6.38
CA GLY A 96 18.38 -6.35 -7.05
C GLY A 96 18.11 -6.95 -8.42
N ILE A 97 17.07 -6.49 -9.15
CA ILE A 97 16.63 -7.15 -10.39
C ILE A 97 17.73 -7.15 -11.46
N PHE A 98 18.47 -6.05 -11.62
CA PHE A 98 19.52 -5.94 -12.62
C PHE A 98 20.75 -6.78 -12.26
N SER A 99 21.06 -6.90 -10.96
CA SER A 99 22.13 -7.78 -10.46
C SER A 99 21.88 -9.25 -10.77
N ARG A 100 20.64 -9.65 -11.03
CA ARG A 100 20.29 -11.03 -11.43
C ARG A 100 20.56 -11.31 -12.90
N SER A 101 20.91 -10.30 -13.71
CA SER A 101 21.14 -10.44 -15.16
C SER A 101 22.43 -9.73 -15.61
N PRO A 102 23.61 -10.12 -15.10
CA PRO A 102 24.88 -9.45 -15.40
C PRO A 102 25.24 -9.45 -16.89
N LYS A 103 25.02 -10.57 -17.60
CA LYS A 103 25.25 -10.66 -19.05
C LYS A 103 24.38 -9.69 -19.87
N TRP A 104 23.19 -9.38 -19.37
CA TRP A 104 22.30 -8.42 -20.03
C TRP A 104 22.85 -6.99 -19.87
N LEU A 105 23.33 -6.65 -18.66
CA LEU A 105 23.97 -5.36 -18.38
C LEU A 105 25.26 -5.17 -19.18
N GLU A 106 26.09 -6.21 -19.31
CA GLU A 106 27.31 -6.16 -20.14
C GLU A 106 27.00 -5.81 -21.60
N LYS A 107 25.90 -6.37 -22.14
CA LYS A 107 25.54 -6.17 -23.54
C LYS A 107 24.80 -4.86 -23.81
N ARG A 108 23.96 -4.40 -22.87
CA ARG A 108 23.04 -3.26 -23.07
C ARG A 108 23.40 -2.01 -22.28
N GLY A 109 24.30 -2.11 -21.31
CA GLY A 109 24.57 -1.05 -20.34
C GLY A 109 23.57 -1.05 -19.18
N GLU A 110 23.87 -0.22 -18.18
CA GLU A 110 22.96 0.04 -17.07
C GLU A 110 21.77 0.89 -17.55
N PRO A 111 20.52 0.52 -17.19
CA PRO A 111 19.36 1.35 -17.52
C PRO A 111 19.49 2.74 -16.89
N SER A 112 18.92 3.74 -17.55
CA SER A 112 18.82 5.09 -17.00
C SER A 112 18.04 5.09 -15.68
N LEU A 113 18.27 6.07 -14.81
CA LEU A 113 17.55 6.19 -13.54
C LEU A 113 16.02 6.24 -13.72
N GLN A 114 15.56 6.81 -14.83
CA GLN A 114 14.14 6.82 -15.18
C GLN A 114 13.61 5.42 -15.49
N GLU A 115 14.36 4.62 -16.25
CA GLU A 115 14.00 3.23 -16.56
C GLU A 115 14.05 2.35 -15.30
N GLN A 116 15.04 2.54 -14.43
CA GLN A 116 15.13 1.85 -13.14
C GLN A 116 13.91 2.18 -12.25
N PHE A 117 13.52 3.46 -12.19
CA PHE A 117 12.32 3.87 -11.45
C PHE A 117 11.03 3.28 -12.04
N LEU A 118 10.91 3.29 -13.37
CA LEU A 118 9.74 2.73 -14.06
C LEU A 118 9.62 1.23 -13.81
N GLU A 119 10.72 0.50 -13.97
CA GLU A 119 10.79 -0.93 -13.68
C GLU A 119 10.33 -1.23 -12.25
N ALA A 120 10.89 -0.51 -11.26
CA ALA A 120 10.53 -0.68 -9.87
C ALA A 120 9.03 -0.47 -9.63
N ALA A 121 8.47 0.63 -10.15
CA ALA A 121 7.05 0.91 -10.00
C ALA A 121 6.18 -0.13 -10.70
N THR A 122 6.59 -0.62 -11.87
CA THR A 122 5.83 -1.60 -12.66
C THR A 122 5.69 -2.92 -11.92
N TRP A 123 6.79 -3.53 -11.44
CA TRP A 123 6.66 -4.81 -10.74
C TRP A 123 5.87 -4.66 -9.42
N MET A 124 6.02 -3.52 -8.73
CA MET A 124 5.27 -3.23 -7.51
C MET A 124 3.76 -3.12 -7.76
N ILE A 125 3.34 -2.51 -8.87
CA ILE A 125 1.93 -2.47 -9.29
C ILE A 125 1.42 -3.89 -9.56
N PHE A 126 2.16 -4.70 -10.31
CA PHE A 126 1.76 -6.08 -10.58
C PHE A 126 1.68 -6.94 -9.32
N PHE A 127 2.60 -6.72 -8.37
CA PHE A 127 2.55 -7.37 -7.06
C PHE A 127 1.27 -6.99 -6.31
N LEU A 128 0.95 -5.69 -6.18
CA LEU A 128 -0.26 -5.25 -5.50
C LEU A 128 -1.54 -5.78 -6.15
N ALA A 129 -1.60 -5.80 -7.48
CA ALA A 129 -2.73 -6.37 -8.22
C ALA A 129 -2.88 -7.89 -7.98
N ALA A 130 -1.77 -8.63 -7.94
CA ALA A 130 -1.78 -10.05 -7.63
C ALA A 130 -2.22 -10.32 -6.18
N GLU A 131 -1.72 -9.53 -5.22
CA GLU A 131 -2.13 -9.62 -3.82
C GLU A 131 -3.60 -9.24 -3.63
N ARG A 132 -4.10 -8.26 -4.38
CA ARG A 132 -5.53 -7.90 -4.37
C ARG A 132 -6.41 -9.08 -4.78
N ALA A 133 -5.97 -9.92 -5.71
CA ALA A 133 -6.71 -11.12 -6.12
C ALA A 133 -6.63 -12.27 -5.09
N ARG A 134 -5.61 -12.27 -4.23
CA ARG A 134 -5.34 -13.32 -3.23
C ARG A 134 -5.87 -12.99 -1.83
N VAL A 135 -5.96 -11.70 -1.51
CA VAL A 135 -6.31 -11.24 -0.17
C VAL A 135 -7.70 -11.73 0.20
N LYS A 136 -7.83 -12.24 1.42
CA LYS A 136 -9.12 -12.61 2.01
C LYS A 136 -9.55 -11.49 2.93
N GLY A 137 -10.77 -10.99 2.73
CA GLY A 137 -11.38 -10.01 3.62
C GLY A 137 -11.46 -10.51 5.05
N ILE A 138 -11.27 -9.61 6.01
CA ILE A 138 -11.49 -9.90 7.43
C ILE A 138 -12.95 -10.26 7.65
N GLN A 139 -13.20 -11.15 8.61
CA GLN A 139 -14.57 -11.53 8.96
C GLN A 139 -15.14 -10.56 9.99
N PRO A 140 -16.45 -10.25 9.93
CA PRO A 140 -17.08 -9.42 10.94
C PRO A 140 -16.97 -10.11 12.30
N ARG A 141 -16.74 -9.30 13.34
CA ARG A 141 -16.73 -9.78 14.72
C ARG A 141 -18.15 -10.19 15.11
N GLY A 142 -18.28 -11.30 15.84
CA GLY A 142 -19.56 -11.67 16.46
C GLY A 142 -19.91 -10.73 17.61
N LEU A 143 -21.14 -10.81 18.12
CA LEU A 143 -21.58 -9.96 19.23
C LEU A 143 -20.61 -9.97 20.41
N GLU A 144 -20.31 -8.80 20.97
CA GLU A 144 -19.61 -8.64 22.23
C GLU A 144 -20.45 -9.20 23.40
N PHE A 145 -19.79 -9.54 24.51
CA PHE A 145 -20.44 -10.22 25.64
C PHE A 145 -21.67 -9.47 26.18
N GLY A 146 -21.65 -8.12 26.16
CA GLY A 146 -22.74 -7.29 26.65
C GLY A 146 -24.01 -7.35 25.79
N TYR A 147 -23.90 -7.67 24.50
CA TYR A 147 -25.05 -7.81 23.60
C TYR A 147 -25.65 -9.22 23.59
N LYS A 148 -25.01 -10.19 24.25
CA LYS A 148 -25.50 -11.57 24.36
C LYS A 148 -26.45 -11.80 25.54
N ALA A 149 -26.50 -10.86 26.49
CA ALA A 149 -27.40 -10.95 27.62
C ALA A 149 -28.82 -10.58 27.15
N SER A 150 -29.71 -11.56 27.01
CA SER A 150 -31.14 -11.27 27.01
C SER A 150 -31.52 -10.81 28.42
N ILE A 151 -31.84 -9.54 28.58
CA ILE A 151 -32.41 -9.01 29.83
C ILE A 151 -33.82 -9.61 30.07
N ASP A 152 -34.41 -10.24 29.05
CA ASP A 152 -35.77 -10.79 29.06
C ASP A 152 -35.91 -12.19 29.70
N HIS A 153 -35.01 -12.56 30.62
CA HIS A 153 -35.32 -13.65 31.55
C HIS A 153 -35.79 -13.02 32.86
N ASP A 154 -37.01 -13.34 33.32
CA ASP A 154 -37.56 -12.88 34.61
C ASP A 154 -36.61 -13.11 35.82
N SER A 155 -35.62 -13.98 35.67
CA SER A 155 -34.61 -14.30 36.69
C SER A 155 -33.34 -13.43 36.64
N GLY A 156 -33.08 -12.67 35.58
CA GLY A 156 -31.84 -11.90 35.40
C GLY A 156 -30.57 -12.74 35.26
N LEU A 157 -30.67 -14.06 35.03
CA LEU A 157 -29.53 -14.98 34.91
C LEU A 157 -29.25 -15.37 33.44
N PRO A 158 -27.98 -15.59 33.06
CA PRO A 158 -27.63 -16.06 31.73
C PRO A 158 -28.12 -17.50 31.49
N PRO A 159 -28.46 -17.87 30.23
CA PRO A 159 -28.96 -19.20 29.92
C PRO A 159 -27.93 -20.29 30.26
N GLY A 160 -28.34 -21.27 31.07
CA GLY A 160 -27.50 -22.38 31.53
C GLY A 160 -26.88 -22.21 32.92
N ALA A 161 -27.15 -21.10 33.62
CA ALA A 161 -26.90 -21.00 35.05
C ALA A 161 -28.12 -21.57 35.81
N THR A 162 -28.04 -22.85 36.19
CA THR A 162 -28.89 -23.43 37.25
C THR A 162 -28.43 -22.97 38.61
#